data_AF-A0A8J3I878-F1
#
_entry.id   AF-A0A8J3I878-F1
#
_cell.length_a   1.000
_cell.length_b   1.000
_cell.length_c   1.000
_cell.angle_alpha   90.00
_cell.angle_beta   90.00
_cell.angle_gamma   90.00
#
_symmetry.space_group_name_H-M   'P 1'
#
loop_
_entity.id
_entity.type
_entity.pdbx_description
1 polymer ?
#
loop_
_entity_poly.entity_id
_entity_poly.type
_entity_poly.pdbx_seq_one_letter_code
_entity_poly.pdbx_strand_id
1 'polypeptide(L)'
;MKKKGQATKTHPRATSTPTFLLELPLQVNAGQARRVRAHLEAARQLYNAILSLGQRRLRRMRADPAWQEARSIPRTDKAERAAAFSALRRAHGFTEAAFHHTVKGLRVGWIAEHVEAVLAQTLASRAYRALNRVCLGQARRVRFKSRGRGFSSVENKRHDTGLRFVLQPPEKGNAGFLLWNGDCLPALIDWEDEVAAHGLRHRIKYARLLQRPASSPRAAGADAEGDCYGVQLVLEGTPLRKPKHTVGQGIVGADLGPSTLALVPQQGEASLQVLCTELTPDAKAIRRLQRRMDRQRRAANPEHYDEKGRLKKQGARKRRWKLSKRYHATRRQKASRERRLAAHRKSLHGRKVHEVMALGNTIILEKISYKAWQKTFGKSVGLRAPGMFVAWLRVRPKRRLIFCRARARPHSGEVSNAAPYFQPKGMGGL
;
A
#
# COMPACT_ATOMS: atom_id res chain seq x y z
N MET A 1 21.74 -46.58 31.92
CA MET A 1 21.39 -45.15 32.14
C MET A 1 20.79 -44.57 30.85
N LYS A 2 19.46 -44.44 30.76
CA LYS A 2 18.75 -43.88 29.60
C LYS A 2 18.85 -42.34 29.63
N LYS A 3 19.51 -41.72 28.63
CA LYS A 3 19.50 -40.27 28.43
C LYS A 3 18.09 -39.84 28.00
N LYS A 4 17.37 -39.14 28.88
CA LYS A 4 16.11 -38.45 28.58
C LYS A 4 16.35 -37.39 27.49
N GLY A 5 15.73 -37.57 26.33
CA GLY A 5 15.69 -36.55 25.28
C GLY A 5 14.88 -35.34 25.75
N GLN A 6 15.50 -34.17 25.76
CA GLN A 6 14.82 -32.90 26.01
C GLN A 6 13.89 -32.60 24.84
N ALA A 7 12.59 -32.66 25.10
CA ALA A 7 11.56 -32.23 24.17
C ALA A 7 11.73 -30.73 23.88
N THR A 8 12.06 -30.39 22.63
CA THR A 8 12.06 -29.02 22.14
C THR A 8 10.64 -28.46 22.25
N LYS A 9 10.43 -27.55 23.20
CA LYS A 9 9.18 -26.77 23.32
C LYS A 9 8.97 -25.97 22.03
N THR A 10 8.16 -26.52 21.13
CA THR A 10 7.62 -25.80 19.98
C THR A 10 6.65 -24.76 20.51
N HIS A 11 7.09 -23.50 20.57
CA HIS A 11 6.20 -22.39 20.91
C HIS A 11 5.02 -22.40 19.91
N PRO A 12 3.76 -22.45 20.39
CA PRO A 12 2.60 -22.42 19.51
C PRO A 12 2.64 -21.13 18.69
N ARG A 13 2.57 -21.31 17.37
CA ARG A 13 2.54 -20.22 16.40
C ARG A 13 1.28 -19.39 16.70
N ALA A 14 1.45 -18.17 17.22
CA ALA A 14 0.34 -17.31 17.62
C ALA A 14 -0.77 -17.32 16.56
N THR A 15 -1.96 -17.78 16.95
CA THR A 15 -3.15 -17.83 16.10
C THR A 15 -3.46 -16.43 15.62
N SER A 16 -3.39 -16.22 14.30
CA SER A 16 -3.63 -14.90 13.69
C SER A 16 -5.11 -14.56 13.80
N THR A 17 -5.49 -13.76 14.79
CA THR A 17 -6.90 -13.33 14.93
C THR A 17 -7.30 -12.40 13.79
N PRO A 18 -8.57 -12.45 13.31
CA PRO A 18 -9.08 -11.55 12.28
C PRO A 18 -8.77 -10.08 12.60
N THR A 19 -8.55 -9.29 11.56
CA THR A 19 -8.10 -7.89 11.71
C THR A 19 -8.82 -6.99 10.73
N PHE A 20 -9.27 -5.84 11.21
CA PHE A 20 -9.83 -4.77 10.37
C PHE A 20 -9.25 -3.40 10.74
N LEU A 21 -9.55 -2.41 9.91
CA LEU A 21 -9.01 -1.05 10.04
C LEU A 21 -10.15 -0.07 10.29
N LEU A 22 -10.00 0.77 11.31
CA LEU A 22 -10.79 1.99 11.50
C LEU A 22 -9.86 3.19 11.32
N GLU A 23 -10.32 4.22 10.63
CA GLU A 23 -9.54 5.44 10.44
C GLU A 23 -10.33 6.63 10.98
N LEU A 24 -9.70 7.40 11.87
CA LEU A 24 -10.29 8.56 12.53
C LEU A 24 -9.44 9.80 12.22
N PRO A 25 -10.05 10.94 11.86
CA PRO A 25 -9.33 12.21 11.73
C PRO A 25 -8.72 12.64 13.06
N LEU A 26 -7.59 13.35 13.02
CA LEU A 26 -6.97 13.95 14.20
C LEU A 26 -7.06 15.47 14.13
N GLN A 27 -7.32 16.09 15.27
CA GLN A 27 -7.14 17.52 15.48
C GLN A 27 -5.70 17.78 15.89
N VAL A 28 -4.97 18.56 15.08
CA VAL A 28 -3.55 18.82 15.28
C VAL A 28 -3.30 20.31 15.18
N ASN A 29 -2.79 20.93 16.25
CA ASN A 29 -2.42 22.34 16.23
C ASN A 29 -1.07 22.57 15.53
N ALA A 30 -0.71 23.82 15.28
CA ALA A 30 0.51 24.15 14.53
C ALA A 30 1.81 23.67 15.19
N GLY A 31 1.88 23.69 16.52
CA GLY A 31 3.04 23.21 17.28
C GLY A 31 3.19 21.69 17.22
N GLN A 32 2.10 20.97 17.44
CA GLN A 32 2.03 19.51 17.29
C GLN A 32 2.35 19.08 15.85
N ALA A 33 1.80 19.77 14.85
CA ALA A 33 2.06 19.46 13.44
C ALA A 33 3.55 19.57 13.12
N ARG A 34 4.24 20.61 13.65
CA ARG A 34 5.69 20.78 13.49
C ARG A 34 6.47 19.61 14.11
N ARG A 35 6.12 19.17 15.33
CA ARG A 35 6.75 18.02 15.99
C ARG A 35 6.48 16.71 15.26
N VAL A 36 5.24 16.46 14.85
CA VAL A 36 4.87 15.31 14.01
C VAL A 36 5.70 15.27 12.72
N ARG A 37 5.90 16.40 12.04
CA ARG A 37 6.77 16.46 10.85
C ARG A 37 8.24 16.15 11.18
N ALA A 38 8.75 16.63 12.31
CA ALA A 38 10.09 16.28 12.80
C ALA A 38 10.23 14.76 13.01
N HIS A 39 9.24 14.11 13.63
CA HIS A 39 9.22 12.66 13.81
C HIS A 39 9.17 11.89 12.47
N LEU A 40 8.33 12.33 11.53
CA LEU A 40 8.25 11.73 10.20
C LEU A 40 9.54 11.91 9.39
N GLU A 41 10.26 13.02 9.58
CA GLU A 41 11.57 13.26 8.98
C GLU A 41 12.65 12.35 9.59
N ALA A 42 12.68 12.18 10.92
CA ALA A 42 13.56 11.21 11.57
C ALA A 42 13.30 9.78 11.08
N ALA A 43 12.03 9.38 10.99
CA ALA A 43 11.63 8.09 10.44
C ALA A 43 12.07 7.92 8.97
N ARG A 44 11.99 8.98 8.15
CA ARG A 44 12.48 8.99 6.76
C ARG A 44 13.99 8.76 6.69
N GLN A 45 14.75 9.45 7.54
CA GLN A 45 16.21 9.32 7.60
C GLN A 45 16.62 7.91 8.02
N LEU A 46 16.04 7.39 9.11
CA LEU A 46 16.29 6.04 9.60
C LEU A 46 15.95 4.99 8.55
N TYR A 47 14.76 5.05 7.95
CA TYR A 47 14.36 4.13 6.87
C TYR A 47 15.36 4.13 5.70
N ASN A 48 15.83 5.31 5.28
CA ASN A 48 16.82 5.41 4.21
C ASN A 48 18.19 4.87 4.63
N ALA A 49 18.64 5.10 5.87
CA ALA A 49 19.87 4.52 6.39
C ALA A 49 19.83 2.98 6.37
N ILE A 50 18.71 2.40 6.80
CA ILE A 50 18.48 0.95 6.75
C ILE A 50 18.51 0.43 5.31
N LEU A 51 17.87 1.14 4.36
CA LEU A 51 17.91 0.76 2.94
C LEU A 51 19.33 0.82 2.34
N SER A 52 20.13 1.82 2.70
CA SER A 52 21.51 1.95 2.24
C SER A 52 22.36 0.79 2.77
N LEU A 53 22.26 0.50 4.06
CA LEU A 53 22.94 -0.63 4.68
C LEU A 53 22.50 -1.95 4.03
N GLY A 54 21.20 -2.17 3.89
CA GLY A 54 20.68 -3.41 3.32
C GLY A 54 21.05 -3.62 1.85
N GLN A 55 21.22 -2.54 1.08
CA GLN A 55 21.79 -2.64 -0.27
C GLN A 55 23.27 -3.05 -0.25
N ARG A 56 24.07 -2.59 0.70
CA ARG A 56 25.46 -3.06 0.87
C ARG A 56 25.49 -4.55 1.22
N ARG A 57 24.67 -4.98 2.19
CA ARG A 57 24.53 -6.39 2.57
C ARG A 57 24.11 -7.26 1.39
N LEU A 58 23.09 -6.85 0.64
CA LEU A 58 22.63 -7.58 -0.56
C LEU A 58 23.70 -7.68 -1.64
N ARG A 59 24.50 -6.62 -1.85
CA ARG A 59 25.61 -6.65 -2.82
C ARG A 59 26.70 -7.62 -2.39
N ARG A 60 27.15 -7.56 -1.13
CA ARG A 60 28.13 -8.50 -0.57
C ARG A 60 27.63 -9.95 -0.65
N MET A 61 26.40 -10.19 -0.22
CA MET A 61 25.76 -11.51 -0.30
C MET A 61 25.69 -12.07 -1.72
N ARG A 62 25.55 -11.22 -2.75
CA ARG A 62 25.53 -11.66 -4.16
C ARG A 62 26.91 -11.86 -4.77
N ALA A 63 27.93 -11.23 -4.19
CA ALA A 63 29.33 -11.34 -4.63
C ALA A 63 30.02 -12.57 -4.00
N ASP A 64 29.48 -13.09 -2.91
CA ASP A 64 29.94 -14.32 -2.25
C ASP A 64 29.82 -15.53 -3.20
N PRO A 65 30.89 -16.33 -3.40
CA PRO A 65 30.84 -17.56 -4.20
C PRO A 65 29.71 -18.52 -3.79
N ALA A 66 29.40 -18.61 -2.50
CA ALA A 66 28.31 -19.44 -1.98
C ALA A 66 26.92 -19.02 -2.51
N TRP A 67 26.79 -17.79 -3.05
CA TRP A 67 25.58 -17.39 -3.77
C TRP A 67 25.41 -18.16 -5.08
N GLN A 68 26.49 -18.41 -5.83
CA GLN A 68 26.41 -19.18 -7.07
C GLN A 68 26.21 -20.66 -6.80
N GLU A 69 26.85 -21.20 -5.76
CA GLU A 69 26.59 -22.56 -5.26
C GLU A 69 25.11 -22.73 -4.86
N ALA A 70 24.55 -21.82 -4.07
CA ALA A 70 23.12 -21.85 -3.75
C ALA A 70 22.22 -21.68 -4.99
N ARG A 71 22.74 -21.06 -6.06
CA ARG A 71 22.01 -20.93 -7.33
C ARG A 71 22.09 -22.17 -8.21
N SER A 72 23.15 -22.97 -8.13
CA SER A 72 23.30 -24.21 -8.91
C SER A 72 22.43 -25.34 -8.41
N ILE A 73 22.08 -25.37 -7.10
CA ILE A 73 21.12 -26.33 -6.54
C ILE A 73 19.82 -26.33 -7.36
N PRO A 74 19.34 -27.47 -7.90
CA PRO A 74 18.14 -27.51 -8.71
C PRO A 74 16.91 -26.91 -8.04
N ARG A 75 15.96 -26.37 -8.83
CA ARG A 75 14.73 -25.77 -8.28
C ARG A 75 13.74 -26.82 -7.77
N THR A 76 13.95 -28.08 -8.15
CA THR A 76 13.24 -29.27 -7.64
C THR A 76 13.55 -29.50 -6.17
N ASP A 77 14.81 -29.26 -5.76
CA ASP A 77 15.31 -29.46 -4.40
C ASP A 77 15.03 -28.24 -3.52
N LYS A 78 13.74 -27.95 -3.36
CA LYS A 78 13.26 -26.72 -2.71
C LYS A 78 13.79 -26.54 -1.29
N ALA A 79 13.88 -27.63 -0.53
CA ALA A 79 14.29 -27.59 0.87
C ALA A 79 15.78 -27.22 1.01
N GLU A 80 16.65 -27.93 0.29
CA GLU A 80 18.08 -27.69 0.28
C GLU A 80 18.41 -26.31 -0.25
N ARG A 81 17.81 -25.93 -1.40
CA ARG A 81 17.98 -24.60 -1.97
C ARG A 81 17.54 -23.50 -1.01
N ALA A 82 16.42 -23.69 -0.30
CA ALA A 82 15.95 -22.74 0.70
C ALA A 82 16.88 -22.66 1.91
N ALA A 83 17.43 -23.79 2.37
CA ALA A 83 18.40 -23.85 3.46
C ALA A 83 19.69 -23.11 3.11
N ALA A 84 20.25 -23.34 1.91
CA ALA A 84 21.45 -22.67 1.41
C ALA A 84 21.27 -21.14 1.37
N PHE A 85 20.20 -20.64 0.75
CA PHE A 85 19.91 -19.19 0.77
C PHE A 85 19.62 -18.65 2.17
N SER A 86 19.06 -19.44 3.07
CA SER A 86 18.79 -19.01 4.45
C SER A 86 20.07 -18.92 5.28
N ALA A 87 21.01 -19.85 5.10
CA ALA A 87 22.35 -19.79 5.69
C ALA A 87 23.09 -18.55 5.21
N LEU A 88 23.13 -18.32 3.90
CA LEU A 88 23.79 -17.16 3.29
C LEU A 88 23.18 -15.83 3.77
N ARG A 89 21.85 -15.76 3.87
CA ARG A 89 21.15 -14.59 4.44
C ARG A 89 21.55 -14.34 5.89
N ARG A 90 21.73 -15.38 6.71
CA ARG A 90 22.18 -15.24 8.11
C ARG A 90 23.61 -14.72 8.17
N ALA A 91 24.54 -15.33 7.42
CA ALA A 91 25.96 -14.93 7.36
C ALA A 91 26.14 -13.46 6.98
N HIS A 92 25.35 -12.96 6.01
CA HIS A 92 25.44 -11.57 5.55
C HIS A 92 24.53 -10.59 6.32
N GLY A 93 23.86 -11.03 7.38
CA GLY A 93 22.91 -10.20 8.14
C GLY A 93 21.74 -9.69 7.30
N PHE A 94 21.33 -10.43 6.27
CA PHE A 94 20.20 -10.13 5.38
C PHE A 94 18.93 -10.88 5.81
N THR A 95 18.59 -10.77 7.09
CA THR A 95 17.33 -11.29 7.67
C THR A 95 16.57 -10.17 8.37
N GLU A 96 15.25 -10.30 8.50
CA GLU A 96 14.45 -9.30 9.20
C GLU A 96 14.94 -9.07 10.63
N ALA A 97 15.26 -10.15 11.35
CA ALA A 97 15.84 -10.11 12.68
C ALA A 97 17.19 -9.35 12.72
N ALA A 98 18.07 -9.58 11.75
CA ALA A 98 19.34 -8.85 11.67
C ALA A 98 19.12 -7.35 11.43
N PHE A 99 18.10 -6.97 10.65
CA PHE A 99 17.71 -5.56 10.50
C PHE A 99 17.15 -4.96 11.79
N HIS A 100 16.34 -5.72 12.56
CA HIS A 100 15.88 -5.30 13.89
C HIS A 100 17.02 -5.12 14.88
N HIS A 101 18.04 -5.97 14.86
CA HIS A 101 19.22 -5.78 15.70
C HIS A 101 19.99 -4.53 15.26
N THR A 102 20.23 -4.38 13.95
CA THR A 102 21.04 -3.27 13.43
C THR A 102 20.40 -1.90 13.66
N VAL A 103 19.06 -1.81 13.67
CA VAL A 103 18.39 -0.53 13.88
C VAL A 103 18.69 0.07 15.25
N LYS A 104 19.08 -0.74 16.25
CA LYS A 104 19.48 -0.26 17.57
C LYS A 104 20.67 0.70 17.47
N GLY A 105 21.71 0.35 16.70
CA GLY A 105 22.89 1.21 16.50
C GLY A 105 22.66 2.37 15.54
N LEU A 106 21.63 2.31 14.68
CA LEU A 106 21.25 3.44 13.81
C LEU A 106 20.33 4.46 14.51
N ARG A 107 19.73 4.06 15.63
CA ARG A 107 18.79 4.87 16.42
C ARG A 107 19.56 5.60 17.52
N VAL A 108 20.25 6.67 17.14
CA VAL A 108 21.10 7.50 18.00
C VAL A 108 20.77 9.00 17.83
N GLY A 109 21.11 9.82 18.82
CA GLY A 109 20.89 11.28 18.83
C GLY A 109 19.45 11.66 18.45
N TRP A 110 19.31 12.62 17.54
CA TRP A 110 18.02 13.09 17.01
C TRP A 110 17.06 11.99 16.57
N ILE A 111 17.56 10.88 15.98
CA ILE A 111 16.70 9.77 15.58
C ILE A 111 16.12 9.06 16.80
N ALA A 112 16.91 8.89 17.87
CA ALA A 112 16.47 8.23 19.09
C ALA A 112 15.43 9.05 19.86
N GLU A 113 15.54 10.38 19.81
CA GLU A 113 14.58 11.32 20.41
C GLU A 113 13.20 11.30 19.72
N HIS A 114 13.17 10.96 18.43
CA HIS A 114 11.98 11.07 17.60
C HIS A 114 11.36 9.73 17.19
N VAL A 115 12.10 8.63 17.34
CA VAL A 115 11.70 7.29 16.93
C VAL A 115 12.03 6.30 18.03
N GLU A 116 10.97 5.76 18.64
CA GLU A 116 11.07 4.78 19.71
C GLU A 116 11.53 3.42 19.17
N ALA A 117 12.12 2.59 20.05
CA ALA A 117 12.72 1.32 19.67
C ALA A 117 11.76 0.38 18.93
N VAL A 118 10.50 0.29 19.36
CA VAL A 118 9.49 -0.58 18.73
C VAL A 118 9.08 -0.04 17.35
N LEU A 119 8.92 1.27 17.21
CA LEU A 119 8.65 1.92 15.91
C LEU A 119 9.84 1.75 14.95
N ALA A 120 11.08 1.85 15.46
CA ALA A 120 12.28 1.59 14.66
C ALA A 120 12.28 0.17 14.06
N GLN A 121 11.78 -0.84 14.78
CA GLN A 121 11.64 -2.20 14.26
C GLN A 121 10.62 -2.28 13.11
N THR A 122 9.51 -1.55 13.17
CA THR A 122 8.52 -1.54 12.07
C THR A 122 9.11 -0.89 10.81
N LEU A 123 9.92 0.17 10.97
CA LEU A 123 10.69 0.77 9.88
C LEU A 123 11.71 -0.20 9.28
N ALA A 124 12.40 -0.96 10.12
CA ALA A 124 13.34 -2.01 9.70
C ALA A 124 12.63 -3.14 8.93
N SER A 125 11.49 -3.62 9.42
CA SER A 125 10.62 -4.58 8.70
C SER A 125 10.18 -4.03 7.34
N ARG A 126 9.77 -2.76 7.28
CA ARG A 126 9.36 -2.10 6.04
C ARG A 126 10.52 -2.02 5.03
N ALA A 127 11.72 -1.67 5.50
CA ALA A 127 12.92 -1.62 4.67
C ALA A 127 13.34 -3.02 4.18
N TYR A 128 13.35 -4.01 5.06
CA TYR A 128 13.64 -5.41 4.72
C TYR A 128 12.67 -5.93 3.66
N ARG A 129 11.36 -5.71 3.79
CA ARG A 129 10.37 -6.12 2.77
C ARG A 129 10.66 -5.49 1.40
N ALA A 130 11.08 -4.23 1.36
CA ALA A 130 11.46 -3.58 0.11
C ALA A 130 12.74 -4.18 -0.50
N LEU A 131 13.75 -4.45 0.32
CA LEU A 131 15.00 -5.08 -0.09
C LEU A 131 14.80 -6.54 -0.53
N ASN A 132 13.97 -7.30 0.19
CA ASN A 132 13.68 -8.70 -0.11
C ASN A 132 13.01 -8.83 -1.48
N ARG A 133 12.14 -7.90 -1.88
CA ARG A 133 11.59 -7.85 -3.24
C ARG A 133 12.67 -7.70 -4.31
N VAL A 134 13.73 -6.95 -4.04
CA VAL A 134 14.88 -6.83 -4.96
C VAL A 134 15.73 -8.11 -4.96
N CYS A 135 15.94 -8.68 -3.77
CA CYS A 135 16.64 -9.96 -3.62
C CYS A 135 15.97 -11.06 -4.45
N LEU A 136 14.64 -11.18 -4.36
CA LEU A 136 13.81 -12.16 -5.08
C LEU A 136 13.53 -11.82 -6.55
N GLY A 137 14.13 -10.76 -7.11
CA GLY A 137 13.90 -10.35 -8.50
C GLY A 137 12.50 -9.78 -8.79
N GLN A 138 11.68 -9.57 -7.76
CA GLN A 138 10.32 -9.00 -7.87
C GLN A 138 10.32 -7.48 -8.06
N ALA A 139 11.47 -6.83 -7.87
CA ALA A 139 11.70 -5.41 -8.09
C ALA A 139 13.14 -5.18 -8.59
N ARG A 140 13.33 -4.20 -9.48
CA ARG A 140 14.66 -3.86 -10.01
C ARG A 140 15.54 -3.11 -8.99
N ARG A 141 14.93 -2.25 -8.18
CA ARG A 141 15.63 -1.42 -7.17
C ARG A 141 14.70 -1.03 -6.04
N VAL A 142 15.29 -0.77 -4.87
CA VAL A 142 14.58 -0.11 -3.77
C VAL A 142 14.43 1.38 -4.06
N ARG A 143 13.46 2.01 -3.41
CA ARG A 143 13.19 3.44 -3.55
C ARG A 143 13.38 4.14 -2.22
N PHE A 144 14.40 4.99 -2.16
CA PHE A 144 14.60 5.93 -1.06
C PHE A 144 13.49 6.97 -0.99
N LYS A 145 13.23 7.44 0.23
CA LYS A 145 12.25 8.49 0.51
C LYS A 145 12.95 9.85 0.46
N SER A 146 12.61 10.66 -0.55
CA SER A 146 13.10 12.04 -0.66
C SER A 146 12.40 12.95 0.34
N ARG A 147 13.04 14.06 0.75
CA ARG A 147 12.41 15.08 1.63
C ARG A 147 11.04 15.53 1.11
N GLY A 148 10.94 15.91 -0.16
CA GLY A 148 9.67 16.36 -0.74
C GLY A 148 8.57 15.30 -0.95
N ARG A 149 8.86 14.00 -0.75
CA ARG A 149 7.82 12.95 -0.69
C ARG A 149 7.53 12.54 0.76
N GLY A 150 8.55 12.65 1.62
CA GLY A 150 8.46 12.34 3.03
C GLY A 150 8.09 10.88 3.33
N PHE A 151 7.76 10.69 4.60
CA PHE A 151 7.13 9.51 5.13
C PHE A 151 5.73 9.92 5.58
N SER A 152 4.68 9.34 4.98
CA SER A 152 3.30 9.78 5.20
C SER A 152 2.53 8.89 6.18
N SER A 153 3.22 7.94 6.81
CA SER A 153 2.64 6.97 7.74
C SER A 153 3.70 6.25 8.55
N VAL A 154 3.56 6.23 9.86
CA VAL A 154 4.35 5.42 10.80
C VAL A 154 3.41 4.59 11.65
N GLU A 155 3.85 3.41 12.03
CA GLU A 155 3.05 2.48 12.84
C GLU A 155 3.90 1.84 13.91
N ASN A 156 3.22 1.47 14.99
CA ASN A 156 3.79 0.67 16.03
C ASN A 156 3.51 -0.82 15.81
N LYS A 157 4.21 -1.70 16.55
CA LYS A 157 3.97 -3.15 16.53
C LYS A 157 2.90 -3.58 17.52
N ARG A 158 2.70 -2.78 18.57
CA ARG A 158 1.82 -3.04 19.71
C ARG A 158 1.25 -1.72 20.23
N HIS A 159 0.30 -1.82 21.15
CA HIS A 159 -0.50 -0.69 21.64
C HIS A 159 -0.05 -0.16 23.02
N ASP A 160 0.86 -0.84 23.72
CA ASP A 160 1.25 -0.51 25.10
C ASP A 160 2.29 0.63 25.22
N THR A 161 3.09 0.90 24.19
CA THR A 161 4.31 1.71 24.27
C THR A 161 4.42 2.68 23.10
N GLY A 162 5.04 3.86 23.26
CA GLY A 162 5.28 4.82 22.17
C GLY A 162 3.99 5.31 21.49
N LEU A 163 3.97 5.29 20.14
CA LEU A 163 2.79 5.61 19.33
C LEU A 163 1.61 4.66 19.64
N ARG A 164 0.60 5.15 20.37
CA ARG A 164 -0.59 4.38 20.78
C ARG A 164 -1.84 5.24 20.86
N PHE A 165 -3.01 4.61 20.81
CA PHE A 165 -4.30 5.30 20.86
C PHE A 165 -5.03 5.02 22.17
N VAL A 166 -5.39 6.02 22.95
CA VAL A 166 -6.12 5.83 24.21
C VAL A 166 -7.55 6.33 24.02
N LEU A 167 -8.51 5.53 24.47
CA LEU A 167 -9.91 5.89 24.52
C LEU A 167 -10.28 6.17 25.97
N GLN A 168 -10.87 7.33 26.25
CA GLN A 168 -11.39 7.64 27.57
C GLN A 168 -12.65 6.81 27.84
N PRO A 169 -12.88 6.42 29.10
CA PRO A 169 -14.12 5.78 29.51
C PRO A 169 -15.36 6.66 29.24
N PRO A 170 -16.57 6.06 29.13
CA PRO A 170 -17.82 6.79 28.92
C PRO A 170 -18.06 7.88 29.95
N GLU A 171 -17.69 7.63 31.21
CA GLU A 171 -17.86 8.57 32.34
C GLU A 171 -17.01 9.84 32.17
N LYS A 172 -15.97 9.78 31.31
CA LYS A 172 -15.08 10.90 31.00
C LYS A 172 -15.33 11.51 29.62
N GLY A 173 -16.46 11.17 28.98
CA GLY A 173 -16.88 11.80 27.72
C GLY A 173 -16.41 11.11 26.44
N ASN A 174 -15.92 9.85 26.51
CA ASN A 174 -15.61 9.02 25.33
C ASN A 174 -14.61 9.65 24.33
N ALA A 175 -13.74 10.57 24.77
CA ALA A 175 -12.75 11.17 23.88
C ALA A 175 -11.59 10.20 23.59
N GLY A 176 -11.12 10.20 22.35
CA GLY A 176 -9.98 9.38 21.93
C GLY A 176 -8.77 10.23 21.57
N PHE A 177 -7.58 9.73 21.88
CA PHE A 177 -6.33 10.45 21.68
C PHE A 177 -5.25 9.54 21.10
N LEU A 178 -4.57 9.99 20.06
CA LEU A 178 -3.30 9.40 19.65
C LEU A 178 -2.17 10.04 20.47
N LEU A 179 -1.50 9.22 21.26
CA LEU A 179 -0.34 9.62 22.05
C LEU A 179 0.94 9.30 21.28
N TRP A 180 1.85 10.27 21.18
CA TRP A 180 3.17 10.04 20.59
C TRP A 180 4.21 11.03 21.12
N ASN A 181 5.28 10.53 21.74
CA ASN A 181 6.44 11.32 22.17
C ASN A 181 6.08 12.61 22.95
N GLY A 182 5.16 12.51 23.90
CA GLY A 182 4.67 13.62 24.72
C GLY A 182 3.52 14.41 24.10
N ASP A 183 3.24 14.26 22.81
CA ASP A 183 2.06 14.85 22.18
C ASP A 183 0.80 14.00 22.42
N CYS A 184 -0.30 14.70 22.71
CA CYS A 184 -1.64 14.18 22.80
C CYS A 184 -2.47 14.77 21.66
N LEU A 185 -2.81 13.94 20.65
CA LEU A 185 -3.52 14.36 19.45
C LEU A 185 -4.98 13.87 19.52
N PRO A 186 -5.97 14.75 19.77
CA PRO A 186 -7.37 14.35 19.82
C PRO A 186 -7.84 13.75 18.50
N ALA A 187 -8.58 12.64 18.57
CA ALA A 187 -9.30 12.11 17.43
C ALA A 187 -10.71 12.69 17.38
N LEU A 188 -11.13 13.05 16.18
CA LEU A 188 -12.50 13.46 15.90
C LEU A 188 -13.33 12.18 15.75
N ILE A 189 -14.11 11.86 16.77
CA ILE A 189 -14.95 10.66 16.83
C ILE A 189 -16.39 11.09 16.68
N ASP A 190 -17.03 10.55 15.63
CA ASP A 190 -18.48 10.58 15.46
C ASP A 190 -19.04 9.26 16.02
N TRP A 191 -19.69 9.33 17.18
CA TRP A 191 -20.27 8.17 17.86
C TRP A 191 -21.61 7.74 17.26
N GLU A 192 -22.23 8.58 16.42
CA GLU A 192 -23.45 8.25 15.68
C GLU A 192 -23.13 7.38 14.45
N ASP A 193 -21.92 7.46 13.90
CA ASP A 193 -21.48 6.50 12.87
C ASP A 193 -21.26 5.11 13.48
N GLU A 194 -22.20 4.21 13.19
CA GLU A 194 -22.17 2.80 13.61
C GLU A 194 -20.81 2.12 13.35
N VAL A 195 -20.10 2.48 12.27
CA VAL A 195 -18.79 1.89 11.94
C VAL A 195 -17.71 2.32 12.94
N ALA A 196 -17.69 3.60 13.32
CA ALA A 196 -16.77 4.12 14.31
C ALA A 196 -17.08 3.53 15.69
N ALA A 197 -18.36 3.56 16.10
CA ALA A 197 -18.82 3.00 17.36
C ALA A 197 -18.51 1.49 17.47
N HIS A 198 -18.80 0.72 16.42
CA HIS A 198 -18.45 -0.72 16.35
C HIS A 198 -16.94 -0.90 16.49
N GLY A 199 -16.15 -0.15 15.70
CA GLY A 199 -14.70 -0.30 15.71
C GLY A 199 -14.05 0.00 17.07
N LEU A 200 -14.52 1.04 17.76
CA LEU A 200 -13.98 1.46 19.06
C LEU A 200 -14.33 0.53 20.22
N ARG A 201 -15.32 -0.37 20.05
CA ARG A 201 -15.61 -1.46 21.00
C ARG A 201 -14.63 -2.64 20.88
N HIS A 202 -13.88 -2.72 19.78
CA HIS A 202 -12.92 -3.80 19.55
C HIS A 202 -11.55 -3.48 20.13
N ARG A 203 -10.84 -4.52 20.57
CA ARG A 203 -9.46 -4.40 21.06
C ARG A 203 -8.54 -3.83 19.98
N ILE A 204 -7.78 -2.80 20.34
CA ILE A 204 -6.76 -2.18 19.50
C ILE A 204 -5.48 -3.02 19.56
N LYS A 205 -5.03 -3.54 18.42
CA LYS A 205 -3.75 -4.24 18.29
C LYS A 205 -2.59 -3.25 18.28
N TYR A 206 -2.70 -2.22 17.44
CA TYR A 206 -1.76 -1.10 17.36
C TYR A 206 -2.36 0.06 16.57
N ALA A 207 -1.72 1.23 16.66
CA ALA A 207 -2.10 2.43 15.93
C ALA A 207 -1.07 2.80 14.85
N ARG A 208 -1.55 3.46 13.81
CA ARG A 208 -0.75 4.03 12.72
C ARG A 208 -1.12 5.49 12.52
N LEU A 209 -0.15 6.39 12.66
CA LEU A 209 -0.32 7.77 12.25
C LEU A 209 -0.32 7.85 10.73
N LEU A 210 -1.20 8.68 10.16
CA LEU A 210 -1.30 8.99 8.75
C LEU A 210 -1.18 10.51 8.55
N GLN A 211 -0.35 10.93 7.60
CA GLN A 211 -0.29 12.31 7.11
C GLN A 211 -0.70 12.33 5.64
N ARG A 212 -1.59 13.25 5.27
CA ARG A 212 -2.04 13.41 3.89
C ARG A 212 -2.16 14.89 3.52
N PRO A 213 -1.95 15.25 2.25
CA PRO A 213 -2.30 16.58 1.79
C PRO A 213 -3.79 16.84 1.98
N ALA A 214 -4.12 17.94 2.62
CA ALA A 214 -5.47 18.42 2.77
C ALA A 214 -6.11 18.75 1.40
N SER A 215 -7.43 18.84 1.37
CA SER A 215 -8.16 19.20 0.14
C SER A 215 -7.86 20.62 -0.31
N SER A 216 -7.70 21.53 0.65
CA SER A 216 -7.20 22.89 0.50
C SER A 216 -6.42 23.27 1.77
N PRO A 217 -5.56 24.31 1.70
CA PRO A 217 -4.92 24.86 2.90
C PRO A 217 -5.89 25.45 3.93
N ARG A 218 -7.16 25.68 3.56
CA ARG A 218 -8.22 26.20 4.43
C ARG A 218 -9.19 25.11 4.90
N ALA A 219 -8.93 23.85 4.57
CA ALA A 219 -9.81 22.76 4.97
C ALA A 219 -9.76 22.59 6.49
N ALA A 220 -10.90 22.25 7.10
CA ALA A 220 -10.95 21.91 8.52
C ALA A 220 -9.96 20.77 8.81
N GLY A 221 -9.14 20.94 9.85
CA GLY A 221 -8.07 19.99 10.22
C GLY A 221 -6.81 20.03 9.32
N ALA A 222 -6.69 21.01 8.42
CA ALA A 222 -5.44 21.27 7.71
C ALA A 222 -4.49 22.11 8.56
N ASP A 223 -3.20 21.75 8.56
CA ASP A 223 -2.16 22.56 9.16
C ASP A 223 -1.67 23.68 8.22
N ALA A 224 -0.74 24.50 8.71
CA ALA A 224 -0.15 25.61 7.96
C ALA A 224 0.60 25.19 6.68
N GLU A 225 1.00 23.92 6.54
CA GLU A 225 1.64 23.39 5.33
C GLU A 225 0.63 22.75 4.37
N GLY A 226 -0.65 22.69 4.77
CA GLY A 226 -1.74 22.11 4.00
C GLY A 226 -1.80 20.59 4.10
N ASP A 227 -1.35 20.02 5.22
CA ASP A 227 -1.49 18.60 5.54
C ASP A 227 -2.56 18.38 6.61
N CYS A 228 -3.27 17.25 6.52
CA CYS A 228 -4.16 16.75 7.56
C CYS A 228 -3.66 15.41 8.11
N TYR A 229 -4.03 15.15 9.35
CA TYR A 229 -3.57 14.00 10.10
C TYR A 229 -4.74 13.09 10.46
N GLY A 230 -4.47 11.79 10.53
CA GLY A 230 -5.44 10.79 10.96
C GLY A 230 -4.73 9.66 11.69
N VAL A 231 -5.48 8.95 12.52
CA VAL A 231 -5.05 7.69 13.12
C VAL A 231 -5.78 6.55 12.43
N GLN A 232 -5.04 5.52 12.04
CA GLN A 232 -5.59 4.25 11.61
C GLN A 232 -5.37 3.23 12.70
N LEU A 233 -6.46 2.79 13.32
CA LEU A 233 -6.51 1.75 14.32
C LEU A 233 -6.55 0.39 13.61
N VAL A 234 -5.67 -0.51 14.05
CA VAL A 234 -5.68 -1.91 13.63
C VAL A 234 -6.37 -2.70 14.73
N LEU A 235 -7.58 -3.16 14.44
CA LEU A 235 -8.52 -3.70 15.41
C LEU A 235 -8.66 -5.21 15.24
N GLU A 236 -8.84 -5.90 16.36
CA GLU A 236 -9.15 -7.33 16.41
C GLU A 236 -10.61 -7.60 16.04
N GLY A 237 -10.87 -8.60 15.20
CA GLY A 237 -12.22 -9.05 14.84
C GLY A 237 -12.60 -8.75 13.39
N THR A 238 -13.90 -8.60 13.15
CA THR A 238 -14.48 -8.35 11.82
C THR A 238 -15.10 -6.96 11.74
N PRO A 239 -14.97 -6.27 10.58
CA PRO A 239 -15.56 -4.94 10.42
C PRO A 239 -17.09 -5.03 10.37
N LEU A 240 -17.76 -3.98 10.84
CA LEU A 240 -19.21 -3.83 10.71
C LEU A 240 -19.62 -3.90 9.23
N ARG A 241 -20.68 -4.65 8.95
CA ARG A 241 -21.38 -4.63 7.67
C ARG A 241 -22.68 -3.86 7.84
N LYS A 242 -22.77 -2.68 7.23
CA LYS A 242 -24.02 -1.89 7.24
C LYS A 242 -25.17 -2.73 6.66
N PRO A 243 -26.38 -2.73 7.24
CA PRO A 243 -27.51 -3.55 6.80
C PRO A 243 -27.84 -3.42 5.31
N LYS A 244 -27.73 -2.20 4.76
CA LYS A 244 -27.93 -1.89 3.33
C LYS A 244 -26.97 -2.60 2.36
N HIS A 245 -25.91 -3.24 2.85
CA HIS A 245 -24.94 -3.94 2.03
C HIS A 245 -25.16 -5.45 2.15
N THR A 246 -26.20 -5.93 1.45
CA THR A 246 -26.56 -7.34 1.36
C THR A 246 -25.51 -8.13 0.56
N VAL A 247 -25.53 -9.46 0.73
CA VAL A 247 -24.69 -10.38 -0.03
C VAL A 247 -25.61 -11.43 -0.62
N GLY A 248 -25.64 -11.51 -1.95
CA GLY A 248 -26.40 -12.53 -2.66
C GLY A 248 -25.81 -13.92 -2.48
N GLN A 249 -26.56 -14.94 -2.89
CA GLN A 249 -26.08 -16.32 -2.94
C GLN A 249 -25.74 -16.71 -4.38
N GLY A 250 -24.87 -17.70 -4.54
CA GLY A 250 -24.51 -18.23 -5.84
C GLY A 250 -23.26 -17.61 -6.46
N ILE A 251 -23.01 -18.02 -7.69
CA ILE A 251 -21.79 -17.74 -8.44
C ILE A 251 -21.99 -16.52 -9.34
N VAL A 252 -20.98 -15.66 -9.42
CA VAL A 252 -20.90 -14.56 -10.39
C VAL A 252 -19.65 -14.74 -11.24
N GLY A 253 -19.85 -15.04 -12.52
CA GLY A 253 -18.80 -14.94 -13.52
C GLY A 253 -18.51 -13.47 -13.80
N ALA A 254 -17.26 -13.05 -13.70
CA ALA A 254 -16.85 -11.70 -13.99
C ALA A 254 -15.70 -11.70 -15.00
N ASP A 255 -15.87 -10.96 -16.09
CA ASP A 255 -14.80 -10.69 -17.04
C ASP A 255 -14.41 -9.21 -16.99
N LEU A 256 -13.10 -8.95 -16.98
CA LEU A 256 -12.57 -7.61 -16.84
C LEU A 256 -11.88 -7.22 -18.13
N GLY A 257 -12.23 -6.03 -18.63
CA GLY A 257 -11.46 -5.32 -19.63
C GLY A 257 -10.61 -4.20 -19.01
N PRO A 258 -9.78 -3.51 -19.82
CA PRO A 258 -9.05 -2.31 -19.38
C PRO A 258 -9.95 -1.18 -18.87
N SER A 259 -11.21 -1.15 -19.30
CA SER A 259 -12.21 -0.14 -18.94
C SER A 259 -13.59 -0.68 -18.58
N THR A 260 -13.87 -1.96 -18.87
CA THR A 260 -15.18 -2.58 -18.74
C THR A 260 -15.17 -3.72 -17.72
N LEU A 261 -16.35 -4.07 -17.24
CA LEU A 261 -16.64 -5.20 -16.38
C LEU A 261 -17.89 -5.87 -16.94
N ALA A 262 -17.77 -7.11 -17.39
CA ALA A 262 -18.91 -7.97 -17.67
C ALA A 262 -19.22 -8.81 -16.43
N LEU A 263 -20.49 -8.95 -16.09
CA LEU A 263 -20.99 -9.75 -14.97
C LEU A 263 -22.05 -10.71 -15.49
N VAL A 264 -21.91 -11.97 -15.13
CA VAL A 264 -22.86 -13.04 -15.43
C VAL A 264 -23.19 -13.72 -14.10
N PRO A 265 -24.27 -13.31 -13.41
CA PRO A 265 -24.71 -13.99 -12.20
C PRO A 265 -25.31 -15.36 -12.56
N GLN A 266 -25.31 -16.29 -11.61
CA GLN A 266 -25.92 -17.62 -11.77
C GLN A 266 -27.43 -17.53 -12.02
N GLN A 267 -28.06 -16.51 -11.43
CA GLN A 267 -29.48 -16.20 -11.59
C GLN A 267 -29.58 -14.69 -11.89
N GLY A 268 -30.30 -14.35 -12.96
CA GLY A 268 -30.46 -12.99 -13.44
C GLY A 268 -29.71 -12.67 -14.74
N GLU A 269 -29.80 -11.42 -15.17
CA GLU A 269 -29.29 -10.99 -16.46
C GLU A 269 -27.78 -10.73 -16.46
N ALA A 270 -27.13 -11.06 -17.58
CA ALA A 270 -25.77 -10.64 -17.85
C ALA A 270 -25.72 -9.13 -18.08
N SER A 271 -24.67 -8.47 -17.60
CA SER A 271 -24.47 -7.03 -17.83
C SER A 271 -23.04 -6.70 -18.25
N LEU A 272 -22.90 -5.76 -19.17
CA LEU A 272 -21.62 -5.18 -19.58
C LEU A 272 -21.60 -3.71 -19.19
N GLN A 273 -20.65 -3.33 -18.34
CA GLN A 273 -20.61 -2.01 -17.75
C GLN A 273 -19.23 -1.37 -17.88
N VAL A 274 -19.19 -0.07 -18.12
CA VAL A 274 -17.95 0.69 -18.05
C VAL A 274 -17.61 0.97 -16.59
N LEU A 275 -16.38 0.65 -16.17
CA LEU A 275 -15.93 0.93 -14.80
C LEU A 275 -15.89 2.44 -14.57
N CYS A 276 -16.45 2.92 -13.47
CA CYS A 276 -16.40 4.33 -13.09
C CYS A 276 -16.97 5.28 -14.18
N THR A 277 -18.07 4.95 -14.86
CA THR A 277 -18.68 5.79 -15.93
C THR A 277 -18.86 7.24 -15.49
N GLU A 278 -19.30 7.47 -14.26
CA GLU A 278 -19.52 8.79 -13.64
C GLU A 278 -18.24 9.62 -13.43
N LEU A 279 -17.06 9.06 -13.70
CA LEU A 279 -15.80 9.76 -13.51
C LEU A 279 -15.57 10.77 -14.64
N THR A 280 -15.67 12.06 -14.32
CA THR A 280 -15.46 13.18 -15.26
C THR A 280 -14.11 13.88 -15.05
N PRO A 281 -13.02 13.43 -15.69
CA PRO A 281 -11.72 14.08 -15.55
C PRO A 281 -11.68 15.42 -16.30
N ASP A 282 -11.31 16.51 -15.61
CA ASP A 282 -10.98 17.79 -16.23
C ASP A 282 -9.60 17.73 -16.92
N ALA A 283 -9.55 17.02 -18.04
CA ALA A 283 -8.34 16.80 -18.82
C ALA A 283 -7.76 18.12 -19.36
N LYS A 284 -8.62 19.10 -19.66
CA LYS A 284 -8.22 20.44 -20.15
C LYS A 284 -7.46 21.20 -19.07
N ALA A 285 -7.94 21.24 -17.83
CA ALA A 285 -7.22 21.89 -16.74
C ALA A 285 -5.92 21.17 -16.38
N ILE A 286 -5.91 19.83 -16.34
CA ILE A 286 -4.67 19.07 -16.10
C ILE A 286 -3.63 19.39 -17.17
N ARG A 287 -4.03 19.44 -18.46
CA ARG A 287 -3.15 19.80 -19.57
C ARG A 287 -2.64 21.24 -19.44
N ARG A 288 -3.49 22.20 -19.09
CA ARG A 288 -3.10 23.60 -18.83
C ARG A 288 -2.06 23.69 -17.72
N LEU A 289 -2.25 22.98 -16.61
CA LEU A 289 -1.30 22.93 -15.50
C LEU A 289 0.03 22.29 -15.91
N GLN A 290 0.01 21.19 -16.67
CA GLN A 290 1.22 20.55 -17.19
C GLN A 290 2.01 21.49 -18.11
N ARG A 291 1.34 22.19 -19.04
CA ARG A 291 1.98 23.20 -19.91
C ARG A 291 2.55 24.36 -19.10
N ARG A 292 1.84 24.85 -18.08
CA ARG A 292 2.33 25.90 -17.18
C ARG A 292 3.59 25.45 -16.43
N MET A 293 3.59 24.23 -15.88
CA MET A 293 4.76 23.64 -15.22
C MET A 293 5.95 23.53 -16.18
N ASP A 294 5.72 23.11 -17.42
CA ASP A 294 6.76 22.98 -18.43
C ASP A 294 7.40 24.34 -18.78
N ARG A 295 6.58 25.38 -19.01
CA ARG A 295 7.06 26.76 -19.21
C ARG A 295 7.86 27.29 -18.03
N GLN A 296 7.35 27.10 -16.80
CA GLN A 296 8.07 27.51 -15.59
C GLN A 296 9.42 26.79 -15.44
N ARG A 297 9.49 25.50 -15.78
CA ARG A 297 10.74 24.73 -15.75
C ARG A 297 11.72 25.22 -16.81
N ARG A 298 11.24 25.55 -18.02
CA ARG A 298 12.06 26.12 -19.11
C ARG A 298 12.63 27.47 -18.72
N ALA A 299 11.79 28.41 -18.28
CA ALA A 299 12.22 29.74 -17.87
C ALA A 299 13.24 29.73 -16.72
N ALA A 300 13.12 28.78 -15.78
CA ALA A 300 14.06 28.65 -14.67
C ALA A 300 15.37 27.94 -15.02
N ASN A 301 15.46 27.30 -16.21
CA ASN A 301 16.62 26.53 -16.64
C ASN A 301 16.89 26.72 -18.15
N PRO A 302 17.08 27.95 -18.65
CA PRO A 302 17.29 28.21 -20.08
C PRO A 302 18.51 27.47 -20.63
N GLU A 303 19.56 27.28 -19.83
CA GLU A 303 20.82 26.62 -20.19
C GLU A 303 20.63 25.17 -20.67
N HIS A 304 19.53 24.52 -20.27
CA HIS A 304 19.22 23.15 -20.62
C HIS A 304 18.57 22.98 -22.01
N TYR A 305 18.18 24.07 -22.67
CA TYR A 305 17.45 24.02 -23.94
C TYR A 305 18.26 24.66 -25.07
N ASP A 306 18.23 24.05 -26.25
CA ASP A 306 18.82 24.64 -27.46
C ASP A 306 17.95 25.79 -28.00
N GLU A 307 18.44 26.46 -29.05
CA GLU A 307 17.73 27.57 -29.72
C GLU A 307 16.35 27.14 -30.27
N LYS A 308 16.20 25.84 -30.60
CA LYS A 308 14.92 25.24 -31.05
C LYS A 308 14.02 24.83 -29.88
N GLY A 309 14.39 25.14 -28.64
CA GLY A 309 13.65 24.81 -27.42
C GLY A 309 13.64 23.32 -27.04
N ARG A 310 14.48 22.50 -27.71
CA ARG A 310 14.64 21.08 -27.39
C ARG A 310 15.64 20.92 -26.26
N LEU A 311 15.49 19.85 -25.50
CA LEU A 311 16.37 19.56 -24.38
C LEU A 311 17.75 19.16 -24.93
N LYS A 312 18.80 19.94 -24.63
CA LYS A 312 20.19 19.64 -25.06
C LYS A 312 20.55 18.21 -24.65
N LYS A 313 21.42 17.50 -25.40
CA LYS A 313 21.97 16.20 -24.97
C LYS A 313 23.14 16.45 -23.99
N GLN A 314 23.23 15.73 -22.86
CA GLN A 314 24.34 15.88 -21.88
C GLN A 314 24.97 14.52 -21.51
N GLY A 315 24.89 13.54 -22.41
CA GLY A 315 25.38 12.18 -22.15
C GLY A 315 24.83 11.59 -20.85
N ALA A 316 25.70 10.96 -20.05
CA ALA A 316 25.36 10.30 -18.80
C ALA A 316 25.20 11.25 -17.58
N ARG A 317 25.45 12.55 -17.71
CA ARG A 317 25.37 13.49 -16.57
C ARG A 317 23.91 13.75 -16.18
N LYS A 318 23.61 13.69 -14.88
CA LYS A 318 22.29 14.00 -14.33
C LYS A 318 22.08 15.52 -14.29
N ARG A 319 21.04 16.00 -14.97
CA ARG A 319 20.60 17.41 -14.90
C ARG A 319 20.08 17.78 -13.53
N ARG A 320 20.56 18.91 -13.00
CA ARG A 320 20.02 19.55 -11.80
C ARG A 320 18.94 20.55 -12.22
N TRP A 321 17.68 20.23 -11.92
CA TRP A 321 16.56 21.13 -12.22
C TRP A 321 16.38 22.18 -11.11
N LYS A 322 16.49 23.46 -11.47
CA LYS A 322 16.01 24.58 -10.65
C LYS A 322 14.49 24.65 -10.76
N LEU A 323 13.80 24.47 -9.65
CA LEU A 323 12.33 24.51 -9.59
C LEU A 323 11.91 25.69 -8.70
N SER A 324 11.20 26.66 -9.28
CA SER A 324 10.75 27.84 -8.54
C SER A 324 9.63 27.53 -7.54
N LYS A 325 9.44 28.39 -6.53
CA LYS A 325 8.29 28.30 -5.61
C LYS A 325 6.95 28.27 -6.39
N ARG A 326 6.83 29.04 -7.48
CA ARG A 326 5.68 29.04 -8.38
C ARG A 326 5.47 27.68 -9.07
N TYR A 327 6.53 27.01 -9.53
CA TYR A 327 6.46 25.65 -10.06
C TYR A 327 5.91 24.66 -9.04
N HIS A 328 6.40 24.74 -7.80
CA HIS A 328 5.91 23.88 -6.71
C HIS A 328 4.42 24.10 -6.42
N ALA A 329 3.95 25.36 -6.42
CA ALA A 329 2.54 25.67 -6.28
C ALA A 329 1.69 25.09 -7.42
N THR A 330 2.09 25.25 -8.68
CA THR A 330 1.39 24.65 -9.84
C THR A 330 1.39 23.12 -9.77
N ARG A 331 2.50 22.50 -9.34
CA ARG A 331 2.58 21.05 -9.12
C ARG A 331 1.59 20.57 -8.05
N ARG A 332 1.44 21.31 -6.95
CA ARG A 332 0.45 21.01 -5.90
C ARG A 332 -0.98 21.10 -6.42
N GLN A 333 -1.31 22.12 -7.22
CA GLN A 333 -2.63 22.26 -7.84
C GLN A 333 -2.97 21.05 -8.73
N LYS A 334 -2.02 20.62 -9.57
CA LYS A 334 -2.18 19.40 -10.39
C LYS A 334 -2.42 18.17 -9.51
N ALA A 335 -1.59 17.98 -8.48
CA ALA A 335 -1.70 16.85 -7.57
C ALA A 335 -3.05 16.82 -6.81
N SER A 336 -3.58 17.97 -6.39
CA SER A 336 -4.88 18.05 -5.73
C SER A 336 -6.03 17.62 -6.66
N ARG A 337 -6.00 18.04 -7.93
CA ARG A 337 -6.98 17.59 -8.94
C ARG A 337 -6.91 16.08 -9.17
N GLU A 338 -5.71 15.53 -9.33
CA GLU A 338 -5.50 14.08 -9.49
C GLU A 338 -5.95 13.30 -8.24
N ARG A 339 -5.73 13.86 -7.04
CA ARG A 339 -6.18 13.28 -5.76
C ARG A 339 -7.70 13.20 -5.68
N ARG A 340 -8.42 14.28 -6.04
CA ARG A 340 -9.90 14.30 -6.08
C ARG A 340 -10.44 13.23 -7.02
N LEU A 341 -9.86 13.12 -8.22
CA LEU A 341 -10.23 12.09 -9.19
C LEU A 341 -10.00 10.68 -8.64
N ALA A 342 -8.85 10.44 -7.99
CA ALA A 342 -8.54 9.15 -7.40
C ALA A 342 -9.47 8.79 -6.22
N ALA A 343 -9.88 9.77 -5.42
CA ALA A 343 -10.83 9.59 -4.33
C ALA A 343 -12.24 9.26 -4.84
N HIS A 344 -12.74 10.01 -5.84
CA HIS A 344 -14.02 9.73 -6.48
C HIS A 344 -14.02 8.31 -7.05
N ARG A 345 -12.97 7.94 -7.82
CA ARG A 345 -12.80 6.58 -8.34
C ARG A 345 -12.81 5.50 -7.26
N LYS A 346 -12.14 5.73 -6.12
CA LYS A 346 -12.16 4.79 -5.00
C LYS A 346 -13.59 4.59 -4.47
N SER A 347 -14.37 5.66 -4.37
CA SER A 347 -15.79 5.61 -3.98
C SER A 347 -16.61 4.79 -4.98
N LEU A 348 -16.49 5.08 -6.27
CA LEU A 348 -17.18 4.36 -7.35
C LEU A 348 -16.88 2.85 -7.33
N HIS A 349 -15.61 2.48 -7.13
CA HIS A 349 -15.23 1.07 -6.98
C HIS A 349 -15.80 0.44 -5.71
N GLY A 350 -15.84 1.17 -4.60
CA GLY A 350 -16.47 0.71 -3.37
C GLY A 350 -17.94 0.36 -3.58
N ARG A 351 -18.70 1.27 -4.22
CA ARG A 351 -20.10 1.04 -4.59
C ARG A 351 -20.25 -0.15 -5.55
N LYS A 352 -19.46 -0.20 -6.63
CA LYS A 352 -19.50 -1.32 -7.59
C LYS A 352 -19.23 -2.67 -6.93
N VAL A 353 -18.31 -2.73 -5.95
CA VAL A 353 -18.06 -3.96 -5.19
C VAL A 353 -19.28 -4.38 -4.40
N HIS A 354 -20.02 -3.46 -3.79
CA HIS A 354 -21.26 -3.79 -3.10
C HIS A 354 -22.34 -4.32 -4.05
N GLU A 355 -22.48 -3.71 -5.23
CA GLU A 355 -23.40 -4.21 -6.27
C GLU A 355 -23.03 -5.63 -6.71
N VAL A 356 -21.75 -5.90 -7.00
CA VAL A 356 -21.31 -7.26 -7.36
C VAL A 356 -21.51 -8.25 -6.21
N MET A 357 -21.32 -7.82 -4.96
CA MET A 357 -21.57 -8.68 -3.80
C MET A 357 -23.05 -8.97 -3.59
N ALA A 358 -23.94 -8.07 -3.99
CA ALA A 358 -25.38 -8.31 -3.95
C ALA A 358 -25.82 -9.38 -4.96
N LEU A 359 -25.08 -9.57 -6.06
CA LEU A 359 -25.35 -10.61 -7.07
C LEU A 359 -24.96 -12.02 -6.61
N GLY A 360 -23.96 -12.16 -5.72
CA GLY A 360 -23.51 -13.48 -5.28
C GLY A 360 -22.31 -13.47 -4.32
N ASN A 361 -22.11 -14.60 -3.63
CA ASN A 361 -21.07 -14.76 -2.61
C ASN A 361 -19.75 -15.32 -3.17
N THR A 362 -19.79 -15.90 -4.38
CA THR A 362 -18.67 -16.54 -5.04
C THR A 362 -18.40 -15.85 -6.37
N ILE A 363 -17.26 -15.18 -6.47
CA ILE A 363 -16.93 -14.40 -7.68
C ILE A 363 -15.78 -15.11 -8.40
N ILE A 364 -16.02 -15.44 -9.66
CA ILE A 364 -15.06 -16.08 -10.55
C ILE A 364 -14.50 -15.02 -11.50
N LEU A 365 -13.17 -14.86 -11.50
CA LEU A 365 -12.45 -13.91 -12.36
C LEU A 365 -11.34 -14.61 -13.13
N GLU A 366 -11.04 -14.13 -14.33
CA GLU A 366 -9.83 -14.55 -15.03
C GLU A 366 -8.55 -14.03 -14.33
N LYS A 367 -7.49 -14.84 -14.32
CA LYS A 367 -6.16 -14.43 -13.84
C LYS A 367 -5.45 -13.53 -14.86
N ILE A 368 -5.71 -12.23 -14.77
CA ILE A 368 -5.15 -11.23 -15.72
C ILE A 368 -3.91 -10.50 -15.18
N SER A 369 -3.01 -10.10 -16.10
CA SER A 369 -1.87 -9.22 -15.80
C SER A 369 -2.22 -7.74 -15.97
N TYR A 370 -2.69 -7.08 -14.90
CA TYR A 370 -2.95 -5.63 -14.92
C TYR A 370 -1.70 -4.78 -15.26
N LYS A 371 -0.50 -5.32 -15.03
CA LYS A 371 0.76 -4.65 -15.43
C LYS A 371 0.93 -4.61 -16.95
N ALA A 372 0.47 -5.62 -17.67
CA ALA A 372 0.48 -5.62 -19.13
C ALA A 372 -0.48 -4.55 -19.66
N TRP A 373 -1.72 -4.51 -19.15
CA TRP A 373 -2.67 -3.46 -19.52
C TRP A 373 -2.19 -2.04 -19.17
N GLN A 374 -1.46 -1.85 -18.07
CA GLN A 374 -0.87 -0.53 -17.77
C GLN A 374 0.11 -0.06 -18.85
N LYS A 375 0.79 -0.98 -19.54
CA LYS A 375 1.70 -0.64 -20.64
C LYS A 375 0.95 -0.36 -21.93
N THR A 376 -0.02 -1.21 -22.29
CA THR A 376 -0.76 -1.13 -23.56
C THR A 376 -1.89 -0.09 -23.51
N PHE A 377 -2.64 -0.04 -22.40
CA PHE A 377 -3.85 0.78 -22.21
C PHE A 377 -3.70 1.79 -21.06
N GLY A 378 -2.51 2.40 -20.93
CA GLY A 378 -2.15 3.21 -19.77
C GLY A 378 -3.12 4.36 -19.43
N LYS A 379 -3.73 5.00 -20.45
CA LYS A 379 -4.75 6.04 -20.25
C LYS A 379 -6.02 5.46 -19.63
N SER A 380 -6.59 4.42 -20.25
CA SER A 380 -7.82 3.76 -19.79
C SER A 380 -7.64 3.14 -18.42
N VAL A 381 -6.57 2.36 -18.21
CA VAL A 381 -6.27 1.75 -16.91
C VAL A 381 -5.96 2.79 -15.85
N GLY A 382 -5.27 3.88 -16.22
CA GLY A 382 -4.97 4.99 -15.33
C GLY A 382 -6.23 5.72 -14.87
N LEU A 383 -7.26 5.80 -15.72
CA LEU A 383 -8.55 6.42 -15.42
C LEU A 383 -9.49 5.46 -14.67
N ARG A 384 -9.68 4.25 -15.18
CA ARG A 384 -10.70 3.26 -14.77
C ARG A 384 -10.22 2.35 -13.63
N ALA A 385 -8.92 2.10 -13.54
CA ALA A 385 -8.25 1.34 -12.48
C ALA A 385 -8.86 -0.06 -12.17
N PRO A 386 -9.03 -0.97 -13.15
CA PRO A 386 -9.56 -2.31 -12.91
C PRO A 386 -8.76 -3.12 -11.87
N GLY A 387 -7.44 -2.93 -11.81
CA GLY A 387 -6.62 -3.57 -10.77
C GLY A 387 -6.94 -3.10 -9.34
N MET A 388 -7.45 -1.86 -9.17
CA MET A 388 -7.95 -1.37 -7.88
C MET A 388 -9.26 -2.09 -7.52
N PHE A 389 -10.20 -2.17 -8.46
CA PHE A 389 -11.46 -2.90 -8.29
C PHE A 389 -11.23 -4.33 -7.77
N VAL A 390 -10.35 -5.08 -8.43
CA VAL A 390 -10.02 -6.46 -8.00
C VAL A 390 -9.34 -6.51 -6.63
N ALA A 391 -8.53 -5.52 -6.27
CA ALA A 391 -7.98 -5.45 -4.92
C ALA A 391 -9.09 -5.26 -3.87
N TRP A 392 -10.09 -4.43 -4.14
CA TRP A 392 -11.28 -4.30 -3.28
C TRP A 392 -12.10 -5.60 -3.24
N LEU A 393 -12.20 -6.30 -4.38
CA LEU A 393 -12.74 -7.66 -4.45
C LEU A 393 -11.87 -8.74 -3.79
N ARG A 394 -10.70 -8.44 -3.20
CA ARG A 394 -9.90 -9.41 -2.40
C ARG A 394 -9.97 -9.25 -0.87
N VAL A 395 -10.13 -8.03 -0.34
CA VAL A 395 -10.00 -7.71 1.11
C VAL A 395 -11.21 -8.03 2.04
N ARG A 396 -12.45 -8.15 1.57
CA ARG A 396 -13.66 -8.49 2.36
C ARG A 396 -13.64 -9.95 2.88
N PRO A 397 -13.94 -10.19 4.17
CA PRO A 397 -13.64 -11.44 4.89
C PRO A 397 -14.61 -12.63 4.72
N LYS A 398 -15.73 -12.51 3.99
CA LYS A 398 -16.73 -13.61 3.83
C LYS A 398 -16.96 -13.98 2.37
N ARG A 399 -15.91 -14.40 1.66
CA ARG A 399 -16.04 -14.77 0.23
C ARG A 399 -15.04 -15.81 -0.22
N ARG A 400 -15.44 -16.54 -1.27
CA ARG A 400 -14.54 -17.35 -2.09
C ARG A 400 -14.32 -16.62 -3.42
N LEU A 401 -13.17 -15.95 -3.56
CA LEU A 401 -12.75 -15.40 -4.85
C LEU A 401 -11.91 -16.46 -5.58
N ILE A 402 -12.43 -16.95 -6.69
CA ILE A 402 -11.78 -18.02 -7.46
C ILE A 402 -11.18 -17.39 -8.73
N PHE A 403 -9.86 -17.53 -8.89
CA PHE A 403 -9.20 -17.14 -10.13
C PHE A 403 -9.14 -18.35 -11.07
N CYS A 404 -9.89 -18.28 -12.16
CA CYS A 404 -9.78 -19.25 -13.24
C CYS A 404 -8.61 -18.85 -14.17
N ARG A 405 -7.87 -19.85 -14.64
CA ARG A 405 -6.82 -19.69 -15.64
C ARG A 405 -7.40 -20.17 -16.95
N ALA A 406 -7.60 -19.28 -17.91
CA ALA A 406 -7.94 -19.68 -19.27
C ALA A 406 -6.82 -20.62 -19.78
N ARG A 407 -7.16 -21.85 -20.14
CA ARG A 407 -6.32 -22.70 -20.98
C ARG A 407 -6.88 -22.57 -22.38
N ALA A 408 -6.26 -21.72 -23.20
CA ALA A 408 -6.52 -21.74 -24.63
C ALA A 408 -5.98 -23.09 -25.17
N ARG A 409 -6.87 -23.97 -25.63
CA ARG A 409 -6.47 -24.97 -26.63
C ARG A 409 -6.52 -24.27 -27.99
N PRO A 410 -5.51 -24.43 -28.86
CA PRO A 410 -5.61 -23.92 -30.21
C PRO A 410 -6.71 -24.71 -30.93
N HIS A 411 -7.77 -24.03 -31.35
CA HIS A 411 -8.71 -24.60 -32.32
C HIS A 411 -8.37 -24.04 -33.70
N SER A 412 -8.14 -24.96 -34.63
CA SER A 412 -8.18 -24.74 -36.07
C SER A 412 -9.65 -24.55 -36.50
N GLY A 413 -9.94 -23.48 -37.22
CA GLY A 413 -11.23 -23.29 -37.92
C GLY A 413 -12.07 -22.14 -37.39
N GLU A 414 -12.26 -21.17 -38.29
CA GLU A 414 -13.25 -20.09 -38.44
C GLU A 414 -13.89 -19.37 -37.23
N VAL A 415 -13.97 -18.04 -37.41
CA VAL A 415 -14.32 -17.03 -36.44
C VAL A 415 -15.84 -16.87 -36.36
N SER A 416 -16.42 -17.27 -35.23
CA SER A 416 -17.54 -16.63 -34.51
C SER A 416 -18.25 -17.69 -33.67
N ASN A 417 -18.59 -17.38 -32.42
CA ASN A 417 -19.27 -18.26 -31.46
C ASN A 417 -18.45 -19.43 -30.89
N ALA A 418 -17.63 -19.15 -29.88
CA ALA A 418 -17.22 -20.18 -28.92
C ALA A 418 -17.29 -19.62 -27.50
N ALA A 419 -18.32 -20.01 -26.74
CA ALA A 419 -18.38 -19.83 -25.31
C ALA A 419 -17.30 -20.72 -24.65
N PRO A 420 -16.35 -20.17 -23.87
CA PRO A 420 -15.38 -21.02 -23.17
C PRO A 420 -16.05 -21.65 -21.96
N TYR A 421 -16.30 -22.96 -22.01
CA TYR A 421 -16.64 -23.76 -20.84
C TYR A 421 -15.51 -23.66 -19.80
N PHE A 422 -15.83 -23.14 -18.62
CA PHE A 422 -14.90 -23.02 -17.48
C PHE A 422 -14.92 -24.30 -16.64
N GLN A 423 -13.87 -25.13 -16.72
CA GLN A 423 -13.68 -26.22 -15.75
C GLN A 423 -12.89 -25.74 -14.51
N PRO A 424 -13.45 -25.85 -13.29
CA PRO A 424 -12.72 -25.61 -12.06
C PRO A 424 -11.65 -26.71 -11.83
N LYS A 425 -10.46 -26.32 -11.34
CA LYS A 425 -9.46 -27.28 -10.87
C LYS A 425 -9.71 -27.63 -9.40
N GLY A 426 -9.90 -28.91 -9.11
CA GLY A 426 -9.73 -29.48 -7.77
C GLY A 426 -10.99 -29.51 -6.91
N MET A 427 -11.96 -30.34 -7.29
CA MET A 427 -12.72 -31.12 -6.32
C MET A 427 -12.27 -32.57 -6.51
N GLY A 428 -11.48 -33.06 -5.55
CA GLY A 428 -11.12 -34.46 -5.43
C GLY A 428 -11.15 -34.77 -3.94
N GLY A 429 -12.14 -35.58 -3.54
CA GLY A 429 -12.34 -36.08 -2.18
C GLY A 429 -13.17 -35.16 -1.30
N LEU A 430 -14.26 -35.75 -0.77
CA LEU A 430 -15.18 -35.24 0.25
C LEU A 430 -14.50 -34.67 1.50
#